data_AF-A0A9W9ZEY4-F1
#
_entry.id   AF-A0A9W9ZEY4-F1
#
_cell.length_a   1.000
_cell.length_b   1.000
_cell.length_c   1.000
_cell.angle_alpha   90.00
_cell.angle_beta   90.00
_cell.angle_gamma   90.00
#
_symmetry.space_group_name_H-M   'P 1'
#
loop_
_entity.id
_entity.type
_entity.pdbx_description
1 polymer ?
#
loop_
_entity_poly.entity_id
_entity_poly.type
_entity_poly.pdbx_seq_one_letter_code
_entity_poly.pdbx_strand_id
1 'polypeptide(L)'
;MAADQEETPLTMGSKLSTILIHKPELTQQLALCLDREMQLIPNWKHLARKMFVDEDGIKRLEQHSDYSPTIRLFDLLQVTQPDLTIQTLRKELSEIGRNDLCLLTTEGNYFK
;
A
#
# COMPACT_ATOMS: atom_id res chain seq x y z
N MET A 1 19.01 2.29 -29.27
CA MET A 1 19.42 2.64 -27.90
C MET A 1 18.20 3.17 -27.16
N ALA A 2 17.47 2.27 -26.52
CA ALA A 2 16.53 2.55 -25.44
C ALA A 2 16.30 1.18 -24.81
N ALA A 3 16.67 1.05 -23.54
CA ALA A 3 16.54 -0.20 -22.80
C ALA A 3 15.06 -0.58 -22.74
N ASP A 4 14.72 -1.74 -23.31
CA ASP A 4 13.53 -2.49 -22.96
C ASP A 4 13.51 -2.61 -21.44
N GLN A 5 12.56 -1.90 -20.83
CA GLN A 5 12.29 -2.06 -19.42
C GLN A 5 11.78 -3.50 -19.25
N GLU A 6 12.58 -4.35 -18.61
CA GLU A 6 12.12 -5.64 -18.11
C GLU A 6 10.92 -5.38 -17.19
N GLU A 7 9.72 -5.58 -17.71
CA GLU A 7 8.47 -5.70 -16.98
C GLU A 7 8.58 -6.93 -16.06
N THR A 8 9.26 -6.76 -14.93
CA THR A 8 9.36 -7.82 -13.93
C THR A 8 7.99 -8.01 -13.27
N PRO A 9 7.39 -9.21 -13.36
CA PRO A 9 6.18 -9.49 -12.60
C PRO A 9 6.49 -9.34 -11.11
N LEU A 10 5.61 -8.66 -10.38
CA LEU A 10 5.71 -8.48 -8.93
C LEU A 10 5.73 -9.88 -8.26
N THR A 11 6.92 -10.39 -8.00
CA THR A 11 7.11 -11.71 -7.38
C THR A 11 6.64 -11.68 -5.93
N MET A 12 6.07 -12.78 -5.46
CA MET A 12 5.48 -12.90 -4.10
C MET A 12 6.46 -12.52 -2.97
N GLY A 13 7.76 -12.73 -3.18
CA GLY A 13 8.82 -12.37 -2.23
C GLY A 13 9.32 -10.93 -2.32
N SER A 14 8.76 -10.10 -3.20
CA SER A 14 9.20 -8.71 -3.35
C SER A 14 8.87 -7.90 -2.10
N LYS A 15 9.89 -7.25 -1.55
CA LYS A 15 9.74 -6.32 -0.42
C LYS A 15 8.86 -5.15 -0.82
N LEU A 16 7.99 -4.73 0.09
CA LEU A 16 7.09 -3.60 -0.13
C LEU A 16 7.89 -2.32 -0.41
N SER A 17 8.95 -2.06 0.35
CA SER A 17 9.84 -0.91 0.14
C SER A 17 10.36 -0.80 -1.29
N THR A 18 10.82 -1.91 -1.87
CA THR A 18 11.28 -1.96 -3.27
C THR A 18 10.17 -1.54 -4.23
N ILE A 19 8.94 -2.00 -4.00
CA ILE A 19 7.80 -1.70 -4.88
C ILE A 19 7.38 -0.24 -4.77
N LEU A 20 7.36 0.31 -3.54
CA LEU A 20 7.04 1.72 -3.33
C LEU A 20 8.02 2.64 -4.09
N ILE A 21 9.29 2.25 -4.16
CA ILE A 21 10.34 2.99 -4.88
C ILE A 21 10.22 2.82 -6.41
N HIS A 22 10.00 1.59 -6.88
CA HIS A 22 10.02 1.28 -8.32
C HIS A 22 8.67 1.49 -9.02
N LYS A 23 7.56 1.56 -8.27
CA LYS A 23 6.20 1.73 -8.78
C LYS A 23 5.44 2.79 -7.98
N PRO A 24 5.81 4.07 -8.12
CA PRO A 24 5.12 5.17 -7.45
C PRO A 24 3.65 5.27 -7.90
N GLU A 25 3.30 4.85 -9.12
CA GLU A 25 1.93 4.87 -9.65
C GLU A 25 1.00 3.95 -8.85
N LEU A 26 1.46 2.72 -8.54
CA LEU A 26 0.71 1.79 -7.68
C LEU A 26 0.51 2.38 -6.28
N THR A 27 1.56 2.99 -5.74
CA THR A 27 1.51 3.62 -4.42
C THR A 27 0.48 4.76 -4.39
N GLN A 28 0.47 5.60 -5.43
CA GLN A 28 -0.49 6.68 -5.57
C GLN A 28 -1.92 6.15 -5.74
N GLN A 29 -2.13 5.09 -6.52
CA GLN A 29 -3.45 4.48 -6.66
C GLN A 29 -3.96 3.90 -5.34
N LEU A 30 -3.11 3.17 -4.60
CA LEU A 30 -3.43 2.68 -3.26
C LEU A 30 -3.81 3.83 -2.33
N ALA A 31 -3.03 4.91 -2.34
CA ALA A 31 -3.31 6.11 -1.55
C ALA A 31 -4.66 6.75 -1.92
N LEU A 32 -4.93 6.99 -3.21
CA LEU A 32 -6.19 7.55 -3.70
C LEU A 32 -7.41 6.71 -3.27
N CYS A 33 -7.22 5.40 -3.18
CA CYS A 33 -8.25 4.43 -2.83
C CYS A 33 -8.45 4.24 -1.32
N LEU A 34 -7.38 4.34 -0.51
CA LEU A 34 -7.40 4.08 0.94
C LEU A 34 -7.54 5.36 1.77
N ASP A 35 -7.12 6.51 1.24
CA ASP A 35 -7.29 7.81 1.90
C ASP A 35 -8.74 8.28 1.91
N ARG A 36 -9.56 7.79 0.97
CA ARG A 36 -10.99 8.09 0.93
C ARG A 36 -11.69 7.42 2.10
N GLU A 37 -12.23 8.22 3.00
CA GLU A 37 -13.14 7.76 4.03
C GLU A 37 -14.54 7.54 3.44
N MET A 38 -14.99 6.30 3.39
CA MET A 38 -16.35 5.93 3.02
C MET A 38 -16.96 5.06 4.12
N GLN A 39 -18.24 5.29 4.45
CA GLN A 39 -18.90 4.64 5.60
C GLN A 39 -18.92 3.10 5.52
N LEU A 40 -18.90 2.53 4.31
CA LEU A 40 -19.05 1.10 4.07
C LEU A 40 -17.77 0.44 3.54
N ILE A 41 -16.72 1.22 3.26
CA ILE A 41 -15.49 0.71 2.64
C ILE A 41 -14.33 0.91 3.60
N PRO A 42 -13.62 -0.16 3.99
CA PRO A 42 -12.43 -0.06 4.82
C PRO A 42 -11.35 0.81 4.16
N ASN A 43 -10.80 1.71 4.98
CA ASN A 43 -9.82 2.72 4.61
C ASN A 43 -8.43 2.41 5.19
N TRP A 44 -7.49 3.34 5.00
CA TRP A 44 -6.12 3.22 5.49
C TRP A 44 -6.00 2.93 7.01
N LYS A 45 -6.94 3.39 7.85
CA LYS A 45 -6.94 3.13 9.31
C LYS A 45 -7.16 1.66 9.61
N HIS A 46 -8.05 1.01 8.85
CA HIS A 46 -8.30 -0.43 8.99
C HIS A 46 -7.09 -1.23 8.58
N LEU A 47 -6.42 -0.82 7.49
CA LEU A 47 -5.16 -1.41 7.06
C LEU A 47 -4.06 -1.22 8.11
N ALA A 48 -3.90 -0.02 8.66
CA ALA A 48 -2.91 0.27 9.69
C ALA A 48 -3.06 -0.63 10.92
N ARG A 49 -4.30 -0.82 11.40
CA ARG A 49 -4.60 -1.74 12.51
C ARG A 49 -4.23 -3.18 12.19
N LYS A 50 -4.52 -3.64 10.97
CA LYS A 50 -4.14 -4.98 10.48
C LYS A 50 -2.63 -5.17 10.42
N MET A 51 -1.91 -4.10 10.06
CA MET A 51 -0.45 -4.09 10.01
C MET A 51 0.19 -3.77 11.38
N PHE A 52 -0.56 -3.96 12.49
CA PHE A 52 -0.11 -3.79 13.87
C PHE A 52 0.38 -2.38 14.23
N VAL A 53 -0.11 -1.36 13.53
CA VAL A 53 0.12 0.04 13.94
C VAL A 53 -0.88 0.37 15.06
N ASP A 54 -0.35 0.82 16.19
CA ASP A 54 -1.13 1.25 17.35
C ASP A 54 -1.98 2.50 17.08
N GLU A 55 -3.03 2.71 17.88
CA GLU A 55 -3.94 3.85 17.72
C GLU A 55 -3.23 5.20 17.85
N ASP A 56 -2.15 5.29 18.63
CA ASP A 56 -1.35 6.52 18.72
C ASP A 56 -0.56 6.76 17.43
N GLY A 57 -0.03 5.70 16.81
CA GLY A 57 0.56 5.73 15.47
C GLY A 57 -0.44 6.21 14.43
N ILE A 58 -1.66 5.67 14.44
CA ILE A 58 -2.73 6.08 13.52
C ILE A 58 -3.09 7.56 13.73
N LYS A 59 -3.27 8.02 14.97
CA LYS A 59 -3.54 9.44 15.27
C LYS A 59 -2.41 10.35 14.80
N ARG A 60 -1.15 9.96 15.00
CA ARG A 60 0.00 10.73 14.48
C ARG A 60 -0.05 10.84 12.96
N LEU A 61 -0.37 9.76 12.26
CA LEU A 61 -0.49 9.76 10.79
C LEU A 61 -1.65 10.65 10.32
N GLU A 62 -2.77 10.68 11.06
CA GLU A 62 -3.96 11.50 10.77
C GLU A 62 -3.73 13.00 11.01
N GLN A 63 -2.98 13.38 12.05
CA GLN A 63 -2.73 14.77 12.40
C GLN A 63 -1.91 15.54 11.36
N HIS A 64 -1.19 14.85 10.48
CA HIS A 64 -0.37 15.47 9.44
C HIS A 64 -1.13 15.54 8.10
N SER A 65 -1.90 16.61 7.90
CA SER A 65 -2.79 16.78 6.74
C SER A 65 -2.10 17.05 5.40
N ASP A 66 -0.81 17.38 5.39
CA ASP A 66 -0.11 17.83 4.18
C ASP A 66 0.19 16.68 3.19
N TYR A 67 0.07 15.42 3.65
CA TYR A 67 0.39 14.24 2.88
C TYR A 67 -0.67 13.15 3.03
N SER A 68 -0.72 12.26 2.04
CA SER A 68 -1.55 11.05 2.11
C SER A 68 -1.22 10.22 3.37
N PRO A 69 -2.21 9.92 4.23
CA PRO A 69 -2.00 9.06 5.39
C PRO A 69 -1.59 7.64 5.00
N THR A 70 -2.05 7.14 3.84
CA THR A 70 -1.61 5.83 3.30
C THR A 70 -0.12 5.83 2.93
N ILE A 71 0.38 6.89 2.27
CA ILE A 71 1.81 6.99 1.94
C ILE A 71 2.65 7.00 3.21
N ARG A 72 2.25 7.80 4.21
CA ARG A 72 2.96 7.86 5.49
C ARG A 72 2.90 6.55 6.26
N LEU A 73 1.79 5.82 6.19
CA LEU A 73 1.67 4.48 6.73
C LEU A 73 2.71 3.57 6.07
N PHE A 74 2.84 3.62 4.75
CA PHE A 74 3.84 2.83 4.04
C PHE A 74 5.28 3.23 4.43
N ASP A 75 5.59 4.51 4.55
CA ASP A 75 6.91 4.97 5.04
C ASP A 75 7.20 4.45 6.45
N LEU A 76 6.22 4.49 7.35
CA LEU A 76 6.33 3.93 8.69
C LEU A 76 6.58 2.42 8.66
N LEU A 77 5.89 1.69 7.78
CA LEU A 77 6.05 0.25 7.61
C LEU A 77 7.42 -0.12 7.04
N GLN A 78 8.01 0.72 6.17
CA GLN A 78 9.37 0.50 5.70
C GLN A 78 10.40 0.54 6.83
N VAL A 79 10.19 1.40 7.83
CA VAL A 79 11.07 1.52 9.00
C VAL A 79 10.79 0.44 10.05
N THR A 80 9.52 0.19 10.33
CA THR A 80 9.09 -0.72 11.41
C THR A 80 9.09 -2.19 11.01
N GLN A 81 8.82 -2.49 9.73
CA GLN A 81 8.66 -3.83 9.18
C GLN A 81 9.39 -3.95 7.82
N PRO A 82 10.74 -3.90 7.78
CA PRO A 82 11.53 -3.88 6.54
C PRO A 82 11.49 -5.19 5.73
N ASP A 83 10.97 -6.26 6.33
CA ASP A 83 10.76 -7.56 5.68
C ASP A 83 9.33 -7.75 5.20
N LEU A 84 8.48 -6.72 5.30
CA LEU A 84 7.13 -6.77 4.81
C LEU A 84 7.13 -6.90 3.29
N THR A 85 6.38 -7.88 2.80
CA THR A 85 6.27 -8.18 1.37
C THR A 85 4.95 -7.69 0.81
N ILE A 86 4.88 -7.58 -0.51
CA ILE A 86 3.63 -7.27 -1.21
C ILE A 86 2.54 -8.33 -0.97
N GLN A 87 2.94 -9.58 -0.75
CA GLN A 87 2.00 -10.65 -0.44
C GLN A 87 1.35 -10.44 0.93
N THR A 88 2.11 -10.03 1.93
CA THR A 88 1.55 -9.66 3.24
C THR A 88 0.56 -8.50 3.07
N LEU A 89 0.94 -7.45 2.33
CA LEU A 89 0.02 -6.34 2.04
C LEU A 89 -1.28 -6.82 1.37
N ARG A 90 -1.19 -7.68 0.36
CA ARG A 90 -2.36 -8.28 -0.33
C ARG A 90 -3.26 -9.05 0.62
N LYS A 91 -2.66 -9.84 1.51
CA LYS A 91 -3.39 -10.60 2.52
C LYS A 91 -4.15 -9.66 3.43
N GLU A 92 -3.50 -8.65 4.00
CA GLU A 92 -4.16 -7.68 4.88
C GLU A 92 -5.26 -6.88 4.15
N LEU A 93 -5.04 -6.50 2.88
CA LEU A 93 -6.05 -5.86 2.04
C LEU A 93 -7.28 -6.76 1.81
N SER A 94 -7.06 -8.05 1.57
CA SER A 94 -8.15 -9.02 1.41
C SER A 94 -8.90 -9.25 2.73
N GLU A 95 -8.19 -9.26 3.87
CA GLU A 95 -8.81 -9.38 5.19
C GLU A 95 -9.71 -8.19 5.56
N ILE A 96 -9.40 -6.99 5.05
CA ILE A 96 -10.29 -5.82 5.16
C ILE A 96 -11.30 -5.73 4.01
N GLY A 97 -11.43 -6.76 3.17
CA GLY A 97 -12.41 -6.81 2.07
C GLY A 97 -12.09 -5.92 0.87
N ARG A 98 -10.88 -5.35 0.79
CA ARG A 98 -10.39 -4.53 -0.34
C ARG A 98 -9.80 -5.40 -1.45
N ASN A 99 -10.62 -6.31 -1.98
CA ASN A 99 -10.22 -7.22 -3.06
C ASN A 99 -9.88 -6.47 -4.36
N ASP A 100 -10.46 -5.28 -4.56
CA ASP A 100 -10.13 -4.34 -5.64
C ASP A 100 -8.62 -4.00 -5.64
N LEU A 101 -8.06 -3.75 -4.46
CA LEU A 101 -6.64 -3.40 -4.29
C LEU A 101 -5.72 -4.64 -4.32
N CYS A 102 -6.24 -5.80 -3.95
CA CYS A 102 -5.51 -7.07 -4.08
C CYS A 102 -5.24 -7.39 -5.56
N LEU A 103 -6.22 -7.15 -6.43
CA LEU A 103 -6.05 -7.30 -7.89
C LEU A 103 -5.04 -6.29 -8.43
N LEU A 104 -5.17 -5.00 -8.06
CA LEU A 104 -4.26 -3.93 -8.46
C LEU A 104 -2.79 -4.21 -8.12
N THR A 105 -2.55 -4.83 -6.96
CA THR A 105 -1.19 -5.18 -6.54
C THR A 105 -0.69 -6.48 -7.17
N THR A 106 -1.57 -7.32 -7.72
CA THR A 106 -1.28 -8.61 -8.39
C THR A 106 -0.97 -8.44 -9.86
N GLU A 107 -1.79 -7.68 -10.54
CA GLU A 107 -1.66 -7.37 -11.95
C GLU A 107 -0.93 -6.04 -12.03
N GLY A 108 0.37 -6.06 -12.34
CA GLY A 108 1.17 -4.85 -12.56
C GLY A 108 0.75 -4.06 -13.80
N ASN A 109 -0.53 -4.05 -14.14
CA ASN A 109 -1.11 -3.42 -15.31
C ASN A 109 -2.62 -3.55 -15.19
N TYR A 110 -3.34 -2.45 -15.00
CA TYR A 110 -4.60 -2.15 -15.69
C TYR A 110 -4.97 -0.71 -15.34
N PHE A 111 -4.61 0.22 -16.21
CA PHE A 111 -5.55 1.18 -16.81
C PHE A 111 -4.86 1.79 -18.02
N LYS A 112 -5.36 1.44 -19.21
CA LYS A 112 -5.07 2.10 -20.49
C LYS A 112 -5.98 3.31 -20.64
#